data_AF-A0A0K3CJS1-F1
#
_entry.id   AF-A0A0K3CJS1-F1
#
_cell.length_a   1.000
_cell.length_b   1.000
_cell.length_c   1.000
_cell.angle_alpha   90.00
_cell.angle_beta   90.00
_cell.angle_gamma   90.00
#
_symmetry.space_group_name_H-M   'P 1'
#
loop_
_entity.id
_entity.type
_entity.pdbx_description
1 polymer ?
#
loop_
_entity_poly.entity_id
_entity_poly.type
_entity_poly.pdbx_seq_one_letter_code
_entity_poly.pdbx_strand_id
1 'polypeptide(L)'
;MFPPLRQSPGRLQVPYELPRPPAFPRVSLDDLELDEDLADSKAPLEFVLSVMRNMAADLLQASESCEILDEPPIVDESTQTSFFRCKPPPAHLPTPTHILDLDFSDTGERYTTPVHGLLWACQSPKMSRLSRRQDPPSSASSTDGSLFLPRVSLSISHRSAWPFLHRYLYDGSSAHLLDSLLAQPPSRASTSRANEHEQHLARLERIREVWLDA
;
A
#
# COMPACT_ATOMS: atom_id res chain seq x y z
N MET A 1 23.47 -3.89 4.39
CA MET A 1 23.86 -3.89 2.96
C MET A 1 23.30 -5.17 2.34
N PHE A 2 22.23 -5.07 1.54
CA PHE A 2 21.55 -6.22 0.97
C PHE A 2 22.33 -6.80 -0.23
N PRO A 3 22.53 -8.14 -0.32
CA PRO A 3 23.24 -8.75 -1.44
C PRO A 3 22.35 -9.08 -2.65
N PRO A 4 22.95 -9.25 -3.85
CA PRO A 4 24.38 -9.45 -4.12
C PRO A 4 25.12 -8.18 -4.56
N LEU A 5 26.37 -8.08 -4.09
CA LEU A 5 27.35 -7.11 -4.58
C LEU A 5 27.92 -7.62 -5.90
N ARG A 6 27.61 -6.95 -7.02
CA ARG A 6 28.46 -7.03 -8.20
C ARG A 6 29.69 -6.18 -7.96
N GLN A 7 30.85 -6.80 -7.79
CA GLN A 7 32.13 -6.13 -8.01
C GLN A 7 32.98 -6.95 -8.98
N SER A 8 33.36 -6.31 -10.09
CA SER A 8 34.16 -6.84 -11.21
C SER A 8 33.48 -7.95 -12.05
N PRO A 9 33.78 -8.06 -13.36
CA PRO A 9 32.96 -8.85 -14.27
C PRO A 9 33.11 -10.34 -13.98
N GLY A 10 31.99 -11.00 -13.65
CA GLY A 10 31.87 -12.47 -13.71
C GLY A 10 31.79 -13.24 -12.39
N ARG A 11 31.86 -12.60 -11.21
CA ARG A 11 31.72 -13.31 -9.92
C ARG A 11 30.58 -12.75 -9.07
N LEU A 12 29.46 -13.48 -9.04
CA LEU A 12 28.40 -13.30 -8.03
C LEU A 12 28.92 -13.84 -6.70
N GLN A 13 29.17 -12.97 -5.73
CA GLN A 13 29.42 -13.38 -4.35
C GLN A 13 28.14 -13.22 -3.54
N VAL A 14 27.53 -14.34 -3.17
CA VAL A 14 26.41 -14.39 -2.23
C VAL A 14 27.01 -14.36 -0.82
N PRO A 15 26.67 -13.37 0.03
CA PRO A 15 27.14 -13.38 1.41
C PRO A 15 26.66 -14.62 2.13
N TYR A 16 27.53 -15.13 3.00
CA TYR A 16 27.23 -16.28 3.86
C TYR A 16 26.22 -15.95 4.96
N GLU A 17 25.96 -14.66 5.21
CA GLU A 17 25.00 -14.17 6.19
C GLU A 17 24.14 -13.07 5.58
N LEU A 18 22.82 -13.21 5.75
CA LEU A 18 21.88 -12.15 5.43
C LEU A 18 22.10 -10.99 6.41
N PRO A 19 21.93 -9.73 5.98
CA PRO A 19 21.89 -8.61 6.91
C PRO A 19 20.85 -8.89 8.00
N ARG A 20 21.13 -8.48 9.23
CA ARG A 20 20.09 -8.50 10.28
C ARG A 20 18.86 -7.77 9.74
N PRO A 21 17.66 -8.35 9.86
CA PRO A 21 16.45 -7.67 9.45
C PRO A 21 16.42 -6.29 10.11
N PRO A 22 16.13 -5.21 9.36
CA PRO A 22 15.89 -3.93 10.01
C PRO A 22 14.79 -4.12 11.06
N ALA A 23 15.04 -3.60 12.27
CA ALA A 23 14.06 -3.63 13.34
C ALA A 23 12.97 -2.61 12.98
N PHE A 24 11.97 -3.05 12.21
CA PHE A 24 10.83 -2.19 11.91
C PHE A 24 10.09 -1.90 13.22
N PRO A 25 9.79 -0.62 13.51
CA PRO A 25 9.03 -0.27 14.70
C PRO A 25 7.65 -0.94 14.60
N ARG A 26 7.26 -1.63 15.67
CA ARG A 26 5.96 -2.28 15.76
C ARG A 26 4.88 -1.22 16.00
N VAL A 27 3.72 -1.43 15.39
CA VAL A 27 2.54 -0.63 15.68
C VAL A 27 1.98 -1.05 17.04
N SER A 28 1.62 -0.08 17.88
CA SER A 28 0.70 -0.30 19.01
C SER A 28 -0.68 0.18 18.61
N LEU A 29 -1.74 -0.55 18.99
CA LEU A 29 -3.11 -0.07 18.80
C LEU A 29 -3.39 1.18 19.65
N ASP A 30 -2.68 1.34 20.77
CA ASP A 30 -2.79 2.53 21.63
C ASP A 30 -2.27 3.81 20.93
N ASP A 31 -1.46 3.66 19.88
CA ASP A 31 -0.96 4.78 19.07
C ASP A 31 -1.92 5.14 17.92
N LEU A 32 -3.03 4.41 17.76
CA LEU A 32 -4.02 4.61 16.70
C LEU A 32 -5.28 5.26 17.26
N GLU A 33 -5.84 6.18 16.48
CA GLU A 33 -7.21 6.68 16.71
C GLU A 33 -8.19 5.61 16.20
N LEU A 34 -8.81 4.88 17.12
CA LEU A 34 -9.80 3.83 16.86
C LEU A 34 -11.20 4.32 17.19
N ASP A 35 -12.22 3.66 16.63
CA ASP A 35 -13.59 3.84 17.10
C ASP A 35 -13.76 3.29 18.53
N GLU A 36 -14.81 3.76 19.21
CA GLU A 36 -15.09 3.40 20.62
C GLU A 36 -15.27 1.88 20.79
N ASP A 37 -15.98 1.23 19.87
CA ASP A 37 -16.26 -0.21 19.92
C ASP A 37 -14.96 -1.04 19.85
N LEU A 38 -14.05 -0.71 18.94
CA LEU A 38 -12.78 -1.40 18.78
C LEU A 38 -11.82 -1.07 19.93
N ALA A 39 -11.79 0.18 20.39
CA ALA A 39 -10.99 0.59 21.54
C ALA A 39 -11.42 -0.16 22.82
N ASP A 40 -12.73 -0.27 23.06
CA ASP A 40 -13.29 -0.94 24.23
C ASP A 40 -13.15 -2.48 24.17
N SER A 41 -13.09 -3.05 22.96
CA SER A 41 -12.90 -4.48 22.78
C SER A 41 -11.56 -5.01 23.34
N LYS A 42 -10.55 -4.14 23.47
CA LYS A 42 -9.16 -4.49 23.83
C LYS A 42 -8.60 -5.63 22.98
N ALA A 43 -9.06 -5.74 21.74
CA ALA A 43 -8.58 -6.74 20.82
C ALA A 43 -7.08 -6.52 20.54
N PRO A 44 -6.25 -7.58 20.51
CA PRO A 44 -4.85 -7.43 20.16
C PRO A 44 -4.68 -7.10 18.67
N LEU A 45 -3.59 -6.41 18.32
CA LEU A 45 -3.28 -6.02 16.94
C LEU A 45 -3.33 -7.21 15.97
N GLU A 46 -2.82 -8.37 16.39
CA GLU A 46 -2.78 -9.58 15.58
C GLU A 46 -4.19 -10.09 15.28
N PHE A 47 -5.12 -9.97 16.22
CA PHE A 47 -6.52 -10.32 16.00
C PHE A 47 -7.15 -9.37 14.97
N VAL A 48 -6.98 -8.07 15.16
CA VAL A 48 -7.49 -7.03 14.24
C VAL A 48 -6.97 -7.24 12.82
N LEU A 49 -5.66 -7.46 12.66
CA LEU A 49 -5.05 -7.79 11.37
C LEU A 49 -5.57 -9.12 10.80
N SER A 50 -5.79 -10.15 11.63
CA SER A 50 -6.33 -11.44 11.15
C SER A 50 -7.74 -11.29 10.59
N VAL A 51 -8.60 -10.49 11.24
CA VAL A 51 -9.96 -10.22 10.78
C VAL A 51 -9.92 -9.48 9.44
N MET A 52 -9.11 -8.42 9.34
CA MET A 52 -8.98 -7.68 8.09
C MET A 52 -8.40 -8.54 6.95
N ARG A 53 -7.42 -9.40 7.23
CA ARG A 53 -6.85 -10.33 6.25
C ARG A 53 -7.85 -11.38 5.78
N ASN A 54 -8.72 -11.86 6.67
CA ASN A 54 -9.81 -12.77 6.28
C ASN A 54 -10.81 -12.08 5.33
N MET A 55 -10.88 -10.75 5.35
CA MET A 55 -11.70 -9.92 4.47
C MET A 55 -10.89 -9.32 3.31
N ALA A 56 -9.63 -9.71 3.10
CA ALA A 56 -8.73 -9.04 2.16
C ALA A 56 -9.29 -8.96 0.73
N ALA A 57 -9.97 -10.01 0.27
CA ALA A 57 -10.60 -10.03 -1.05
C ALA A 57 -11.72 -8.99 -1.17
N ASP A 58 -12.61 -8.92 -0.17
CA ASP A 58 -13.71 -7.97 -0.13
C ASP A 58 -13.21 -6.52 0.01
N LEU A 59 -12.18 -6.31 0.83
CA LEU A 59 -11.53 -5.01 1.01
C LEU A 59 -10.83 -4.54 -0.28
N LEU A 60 -10.17 -5.43 -1.01
CA LEU A 60 -9.58 -5.10 -2.31
C LEU A 60 -10.66 -4.80 -3.35
N GLN A 61 -11.70 -5.63 -3.42
CA GLN A 61 -12.81 -5.43 -4.33
C GLN A 61 -13.54 -4.11 -4.04
N ALA A 62 -13.70 -3.75 -2.76
CA ALA A 62 -14.27 -2.47 -2.34
C ALA A 62 -13.43 -1.28 -2.81
N SER A 63 -12.11 -1.36 -2.65
CA SER A 63 -11.16 -0.34 -3.12
C SER A 63 -11.27 -0.15 -4.64
N GLU A 64 -11.32 -1.26 -5.39
CA GLU A 64 -11.44 -1.25 -6.86
C GLU A 64 -12.82 -0.78 -7.36
N SER A 65 -13.89 -1.07 -6.61
CA SER A 65 -15.26 -0.70 -6.95
C SER A 65 -15.64 0.71 -6.50
N CYS A 66 -14.80 1.36 -5.69
CA CYS A 66 -15.00 2.73 -5.25
C CYS A 66 -14.47 3.70 -6.31
N GLU A 67 -15.38 4.34 -7.03
CA GLU A 67 -15.04 5.22 -8.16
C GLU A 67 -14.77 6.64 -7.65
N ILE A 68 -13.56 7.15 -7.88
CA ILE A 68 -13.22 8.56 -7.65
C ILE A 68 -13.87 9.39 -8.76
N LEU A 69 -14.67 10.39 -8.39
CA LEU A 69 -15.33 11.25 -9.36
C LEU A 69 -14.35 12.28 -9.93
N ASP A 70 -14.52 12.62 -11.21
CA ASP A 70 -13.74 13.63 -11.92
C ASP A 70 -14.23 15.05 -11.56
N GLU A 71 -14.11 15.38 -10.27
CA GLU A 71 -14.44 16.67 -9.68
C GLU A 71 -13.22 17.19 -8.90
N PRO A 72 -13.01 18.51 -8.84
CA PRO A 72 -11.93 19.06 -8.03
C PRO A 72 -12.15 18.69 -6.55
N PRO A 73 -11.08 18.27 -5.83
CA PRO A 73 -11.21 17.93 -4.42
C PRO A 73 -11.57 19.16 -3.59
N ILE A 74 -12.39 18.95 -2.56
CA ILE A 74 -12.78 19.98 -1.61
C ILE A 74 -11.67 20.11 -0.59
N VAL A 75 -11.20 21.33 -0.32
CA VAL A 75 -10.18 21.58 0.70
C VAL A 75 -10.85 22.14 1.94
N ASP A 76 -10.63 21.49 3.07
CA ASP A 76 -10.92 22.09 4.38
C ASP A 76 -9.81 23.10 4.69
N GLU A 77 -10.16 24.39 4.68
CA GLU A 77 -9.20 25.47 4.93
C GLU A 77 -8.60 25.43 6.35
N SER A 78 -9.29 24.84 7.32
CA SER A 78 -8.84 24.78 8.72
C SER A 78 -7.75 23.74 8.94
N THR A 79 -7.87 22.57 8.30
CA THR A 79 -6.90 21.46 8.41
C THR A 79 -5.97 21.37 7.21
N GLN A 80 -6.28 22.09 6.13
CA GLN A 80 -5.67 21.95 4.81
C GLN A 80 -5.80 20.51 4.24
N THR A 81 -6.78 19.73 4.73
CA THR A 81 -7.08 18.40 4.19
C THR A 81 -7.87 18.53 2.90
N SER A 82 -7.43 17.84 1.84
CA SER A 82 -8.23 17.66 0.62
C SER A 82 -9.13 16.43 0.73
N PHE A 83 -10.38 16.53 0.29
CA PHE A 83 -11.36 15.45 0.24
C PHE A 83 -11.75 15.18 -1.21
N PHE A 84 -11.70 13.91 -1.61
CA PHE A 84 -12.20 13.47 -2.91
C PHE A 84 -13.63 12.98 -2.78
N ARG A 85 -14.46 13.35 -3.74
CA ARG A 85 -15.80 12.79 -3.87
C ARG A 85 -15.72 11.45 -4.59
N CYS A 86 -16.34 10.42 -4.02
CA CYS A 86 -16.32 9.06 -4.56
C CYS A 86 -17.73 8.47 -4.59
N LYS A 87 -17.99 7.57 -5.54
CA LYS A 87 -19.13 6.66 -5.43
C LYS A 87 -18.77 5.53 -4.46
N PRO A 88 -19.67 5.18 -3.53
CA PRO A 88 -19.42 4.07 -2.63
C PRO A 88 -19.34 2.74 -3.39
N PRO A 89 -18.59 1.75 -2.87
CA PRO A 89 -18.67 0.39 -3.37
C PRO A 89 -20.09 -0.19 -3.14
N PRO A 90 -20.42 -1.35 -3.75
CA PRO A 90 -21.63 -2.11 -3.41
C PRO A 90 -21.83 -2.26 -1.90
N ALA A 91 -23.06 -2.09 -1.41
CA ALA A 91 -23.38 -1.98 0.01
C ALA A 91 -23.01 -3.19 0.90
N HIS A 92 -22.72 -4.35 0.30
CA HIS A 92 -22.26 -5.54 1.03
C HIS A 92 -20.74 -5.55 1.25
N LEU A 93 -20.00 -4.67 0.58
CA LEU A 93 -18.56 -4.54 0.71
C LEU A 93 -18.20 -3.47 1.75
N PRO A 94 -17.06 -3.61 2.45
CA PRO A 94 -16.58 -2.59 3.37
C PRO A 94 -16.29 -1.27 2.64
N THR A 95 -16.58 -0.13 3.26
CA THR A 95 -16.36 1.17 2.64
C THR A 95 -14.91 1.65 2.85
N PRO A 96 -14.17 2.05 1.78
CA PRO A 96 -12.89 2.72 1.92
C PRO A 96 -13.00 4.01 2.73
N THR A 97 -11.97 4.35 3.49
CA THR A 97 -11.99 5.51 4.39
C THR A 97 -11.10 6.65 3.95
N HIS A 98 -10.16 6.41 3.03
CA HIS A 98 -9.18 7.40 2.59
C HIS A 98 -8.90 7.27 1.10
N ILE A 99 -8.40 8.33 0.48
CA ILE A 99 -7.68 8.27 -0.80
C ILE A 99 -6.18 8.34 -0.53
N LEU A 100 -5.44 7.35 -1.03
CA LEU A 100 -3.98 7.49 -1.17
C LEU A 100 -3.69 8.20 -2.49
N ASP A 101 -2.88 9.24 -2.41
CA ASP A 101 -2.28 9.89 -3.57
C ASP A 101 -0.79 9.55 -3.59
N LEU A 102 -0.41 8.70 -4.53
CA LEU A 102 0.92 8.15 -4.66
C LEU A 102 1.72 8.96 -5.67
N ASP A 103 2.93 9.31 -5.27
CA ASP A 103 3.96 9.88 -6.13
C ASP A 103 5.08 8.85 -6.33
N PHE A 104 5.42 8.55 -7.59
CA PHE A 104 6.47 7.58 -7.91
C PHE A 104 7.76 8.30 -8.29
N SER A 105 8.80 8.16 -7.46
CA SER A 105 10.05 8.90 -7.64
C SER A 105 10.81 8.50 -8.92
N ASP A 106 10.69 7.24 -9.37
CA ASP A 106 11.36 6.72 -10.56
C ASP A 106 10.73 7.19 -11.88
N THR A 107 9.40 7.37 -11.91
CA THR A 107 8.67 7.75 -13.13
C THR A 107 8.12 9.17 -13.12
N GLY A 108 8.01 9.81 -11.95
CA GLY A 108 7.30 11.09 -11.77
C GLY A 108 5.78 10.97 -11.93
N GLU A 109 5.25 9.75 -12.05
CA GLU A 109 3.82 9.51 -12.20
C GLU A 109 3.10 9.69 -10.86
N ARG A 110 1.82 10.08 -10.96
CA ARG A 110 0.89 10.09 -9.83
C ARG A 110 -0.21 9.08 -10.01
N TYR A 111 -0.64 8.47 -8.91
CA TYR A 111 -1.72 7.49 -8.89
C TYR A 111 -2.56 7.65 -7.63
N THR A 112 -3.88 7.73 -7.81
CA THR A 112 -4.82 7.81 -6.70
C THR A 112 -5.59 6.51 -6.54
N THR A 113 -5.82 6.10 -5.29
CA THR A 113 -6.61 4.90 -5.01
C THR A 113 -7.35 5.00 -3.67
N PRO A 114 -8.61 4.52 -3.57
CA PRO A 114 -9.30 4.40 -2.29
C PRO A 114 -8.70 3.27 -1.44
N VAL A 115 -8.57 3.48 -0.13
CA VAL A 115 -8.04 2.46 0.79
C VAL A 115 -8.78 2.41 2.12
N HIS A 116 -8.56 1.32 2.85
CA HIS A 116 -9.02 1.11 4.22
C HIS A 116 -7.93 1.60 5.18
N GLY A 117 -8.05 2.83 5.66
CA GLY A 117 -6.99 3.50 6.41
C GLY A 117 -6.51 2.75 7.65
N LEU A 118 -7.41 2.13 8.42
CA LEU A 118 -7.06 1.33 9.59
C LEU A 118 -6.14 0.14 9.24
N LEU A 119 -6.42 -0.58 8.14
CA LEU A 119 -5.58 -1.67 7.67
C LEU A 119 -4.14 -1.21 7.42
N TRP A 120 -3.98 -0.04 6.83
CA TRP A 120 -2.67 0.55 6.54
C TRP A 120 -1.97 1.04 7.81
N ALA A 121 -2.72 1.70 8.70
CA ALA A 121 -2.21 2.19 9.97
C ALA A 121 -1.69 1.06 10.88
N CYS A 122 -2.38 -0.08 10.89
CA CYS A 122 -1.98 -1.27 11.66
C CYS A 122 -0.67 -1.92 11.18
N GLN A 123 -0.14 -1.54 10.01
CA GLN A 123 1.03 -2.17 9.42
C GLN A 123 2.31 -1.33 9.51
N SER A 124 2.19 -0.02 9.73
CA SER A 124 3.34 0.86 9.84
C SER A 124 3.05 2.05 10.75
N PRO A 125 3.90 2.35 11.74
CA PRO A 125 3.72 3.54 12.58
C PRO A 125 3.73 4.85 11.77
N LYS A 126 4.43 4.87 10.63
CA LYS A 126 4.43 6.01 9.70
C LYS A 126 3.05 6.26 9.05
N MET A 127 2.17 5.27 9.10
CA MET A 127 0.83 5.28 8.53
C MET A 127 -0.26 5.46 9.59
N SER A 128 0.08 5.64 10.87
CA SER A 128 -0.87 5.82 11.99
C SER A 128 -1.95 6.86 11.71
N ARG A 129 -1.61 7.97 11.05
CA ARG A 129 -2.56 9.02 10.65
C ARG A 129 -3.72 8.54 9.77
N LEU A 130 -3.62 7.38 9.13
CA LEU A 130 -4.69 6.77 8.34
C LEU A 130 -5.78 6.12 9.22
N SER A 131 -5.55 5.96 10.52
CA SER A 131 -6.60 5.54 11.45
C SER A 131 -7.51 6.71 11.83
N ARG A 132 -7.00 7.95 11.77
CA ARG A 132 -7.76 9.16 12.11
C ARG A 132 -8.94 9.33 11.17
N ARG A 133 -10.14 9.38 11.75
CA ARG A 133 -11.33 9.81 11.04
C ARG A 133 -11.27 11.31 10.79
N GLN A 134 -11.51 11.73 9.56
CA GLN A 134 -11.63 13.14 9.19
C GLN A 134 -12.99 13.34 8.54
N ASP A 135 -13.82 14.16 9.16
CA ASP A 135 -15.10 14.51 8.59
C ASP A 135 -14.91 15.61 7.54
N PRO A 136 -15.62 15.55 6.40
CA PRO A 136 -15.53 16.57 5.38
C PRO A 136 -16.10 17.91 5.89
N PRO A 137 -15.69 19.05 5.30
CA PRO A 137 -16.21 20.35 5.71
C PRO A 137 -17.72 20.42 5.49
N SER A 138 -18.44 21.22 6.30
CA SER A 138 -19.92 21.29 6.24
C SER A 138 -20.49 21.74 4.88
N SER A 139 -19.66 22.33 4.02
CA SER A 139 -19.99 22.66 2.63
C SER A 139 -20.14 21.43 1.74
N ALA A 140 -19.57 20.28 2.12
CA ALA A 140 -19.72 19.00 1.46
C ALA A 140 -21.02 18.31 1.91
N SER A 141 -22.17 18.87 1.54
CA SER A 141 -23.46 18.20 1.83
C SER A 141 -23.61 16.96 0.95
N SER A 142 -23.72 15.77 1.55
CA SER A 142 -23.94 14.50 0.83
C SER A 142 -25.41 14.39 0.37
N THR A 143 -25.82 15.17 -0.63
CA THR A 143 -27.19 15.09 -1.17
C THR A 143 -27.43 13.82 -2.00
N ASP A 144 -26.35 13.21 -2.52
CA ASP A 144 -26.45 12.17 -3.56
C ASP A 144 -25.88 10.81 -3.12
N GLY A 145 -25.69 10.59 -1.81
CA GLY A 145 -25.12 9.34 -1.29
C GLY A 145 -23.64 9.10 -1.65
N SER A 146 -22.94 10.13 -2.10
CA SER A 146 -21.50 10.09 -2.37
C SER A 146 -20.69 10.05 -1.07
N LEU A 147 -19.52 9.43 -1.14
CA LEU A 147 -18.51 9.47 -0.08
C LEU A 147 -17.58 10.66 -0.29
N PHE A 148 -17.11 11.25 0.81
CA PHE A 148 -16.02 12.22 0.78
C PHE A 148 -14.86 11.64 1.57
N LEU A 149 -13.79 11.27 0.87
CA LEU A 149 -12.66 10.55 1.46
C LEU A 149 -11.45 11.50 1.58
N PRO A 150 -10.86 11.67 2.78
CA PRO A 150 -9.67 12.48 2.97
C PRO A 150 -8.48 11.91 2.20
N ARG A 151 -7.70 12.81 1.59
CA ARG A 151 -6.48 12.51 0.85
C ARG A 151 -5.30 12.38 1.80
N VAL A 152 -4.49 11.35 1.58
CA VAL A 152 -3.17 11.20 2.19
C VAL A 152 -2.13 10.94 1.10
N SER A 153 -1.12 11.80 1.01
CA SER A 153 -0.04 11.64 0.04
C SER A 153 1.10 10.78 0.58
N LEU A 154 1.60 9.88 -0.27
CA LEU A 154 2.75 9.01 -0.01
C LEU A 154 3.68 9.01 -1.24
N SER A 155 4.99 9.04 -1.02
CA SER A 155 5.95 8.85 -2.11
C SER A 155 6.50 7.43 -2.04
N ILE A 156 6.58 6.76 -3.20
CA ILE A 156 7.07 5.40 -3.37
C ILE A 156 8.23 5.48 -4.37
N SER A 157 9.37 4.88 -4.04
CA SER A 157 10.55 4.93 -4.91
C SER A 157 10.28 4.36 -6.30
N HIS A 158 9.52 3.26 -6.37
CA HIS A 158 9.35 2.48 -7.59
C HIS A 158 7.89 2.20 -7.92
N ARG A 159 7.44 2.70 -9.07
CA ARG A 159 6.10 2.41 -9.61
C ARG A 159 5.83 0.92 -9.76
N SER A 160 6.82 0.15 -10.19
CA SER A 160 6.68 -1.28 -10.45
C SER A 160 6.44 -2.11 -9.17
N ALA A 161 6.84 -1.62 -8.00
CA ALA A 161 6.63 -2.28 -6.73
C ALA A 161 5.18 -2.14 -6.22
N TRP A 162 4.46 -1.10 -6.67
CA TRP A 162 3.16 -0.73 -6.13
C TRP A 162 2.12 -1.86 -6.12
N PRO A 163 1.85 -2.59 -7.22
CA PRO A 163 0.82 -3.63 -7.21
C PRO A 163 1.10 -4.72 -6.18
N PHE A 164 2.38 -5.05 -5.97
CA PHE A 164 2.81 -6.07 -5.02
C PHE A 164 2.68 -5.59 -3.58
N LEU A 165 3.12 -4.35 -3.31
CA LEU A 165 2.99 -3.72 -1.99
C LEU A 165 1.51 -3.56 -1.62
N HIS A 166 0.69 -3.06 -2.55
CA HIS A 166 -0.74 -2.90 -2.36
C HIS A 166 -1.39 -4.25 -2.00
N ARG A 167 -1.16 -5.30 -2.80
CA ARG A 167 -1.70 -6.64 -2.52
C ARG A 167 -1.26 -7.18 -1.15
N TYR A 168 0.04 -7.10 -0.86
CA TYR A 168 0.62 -7.60 0.37
C TYR A 168 0.05 -6.90 1.61
N LEU A 169 -0.21 -5.60 1.53
CA LEU A 169 -0.83 -4.86 2.64
C LEU A 169 -2.26 -5.33 2.94
N TYR A 170 -2.96 -5.91 1.96
CA TYR A 170 -4.30 -6.46 2.20
C TYR A 170 -4.27 -7.90 2.69
N ASP A 171 -3.52 -8.77 2.02
CA ASP A 171 -3.54 -10.21 2.34
C ASP A 171 -2.50 -10.63 3.40
N GLY A 172 -1.48 -9.80 3.66
CA GLY A 172 -0.37 -10.09 4.56
C GLY A 172 0.48 -11.30 4.15
N SER A 173 0.33 -11.80 2.93
CA SER A 173 0.94 -13.04 2.48
C SER A 173 2.31 -12.80 1.90
N SER A 174 3.35 -13.08 2.70
CA SER A 174 4.73 -13.03 2.22
C SER A 174 5.01 -14.07 1.13
N ALA A 175 4.26 -15.17 1.12
CA ALA A 175 4.30 -16.18 0.05
C ALA A 175 3.79 -15.59 -1.28
N HIS A 176 2.62 -14.93 -1.27
CA HIS A 176 2.11 -14.27 -2.48
C HIS A 176 3.01 -13.14 -2.94
N LEU A 177 3.56 -12.36 -2.01
CA LEU A 177 4.51 -11.30 -2.33
C LEU A 177 5.75 -11.89 -3.01
N LEU A 178 6.32 -12.95 -2.44
CA LEU A 178 7.47 -13.63 -3.01
C LEU A 178 7.11 -14.18 -4.39
N ASP A 179 6.04 -14.97 -4.53
CA ASP A 179 5.60 -15.51 -5.81
C ASP A 179 5.41 -14.43 -6.87
N SER A 180 4.84 -13.28 -6.49
CA SER A 180 4.61 -12.15 -7.39
C SER A 180 5.91 -11.45 -7.80
N LEU A 181 6.87 -11.31 -6.88
CA LEU A 181 8.21 -10.79 -7.18
C LEU A 181 9.05 -11.77 -8.01
N LEU A 182 8.80 -13.06 -7.85
CA LEU A 182 9.46 -14.15 -8.54
C LEU A 182 8.84 -14.45 -9.91
N ALA A 183 7.61 -14.01 -10.17
CA ALA A 183 6.93 -14.16 -11.44
C ALA A 183 7.72 -13.45 -12.56
N GLN A 184 7.80 -14.11 -13.73
CA GLN A 184 8.43 -13.49 -14.89
C GLN A 184 7.67 -12.22 -15.28
N PRO A 185 8.36 -11.09 -15.55
CA PRO A 185 7.68 -9.95 -16.13
C PRO A 185 6.98 -10.39 -17.43
N PRO A 186 5.79 -9.86 -17.75
CA PRO A 186 5.12 -10.21 -18.99
C PRO A 186 6.08 -9.92 -20.14
N SER A 187 6.45 -10.97 -20.86
CA SER A 187 7.34 -10.90 -22.01
C SER A 187 6.81 -9.85 -22.96
N ARG A 188 7.46 -8.68 -23.03
CA ARG A 188 7.24 -7.76 -24.15
C ARG A 188 7.58 -8.57 -25.39
N ALA A 189 6.57 -8.85 -26.20
CA ALA A 189 6.72 -9.60 -27.43
C ALA A 189 7.72 -8.91 -28.36
N SER A 190 9.00 -9.27 -28.25
CA SER A 190 10.02 -9.17 -29.30
C SER A 190 11.40 -9.59 -28.77
N THR A 191 12.02 -10.50 -29.53
CA THR A 191 13.42 -10.93 -29.46
C THR A 191 13.81 -11.93 -28.36
N SER A 192 13.51 -13.20 -28.63
CA SER A 192 14.51 -14.27 -28.78
C SER A 192 15.76 -14.21 -27.87
N ARG A 193 15.82 -15.16 -26.92
CA ARG A 193 17.06 -15.81 -26.40
C ARG A 193 18.17 -14.89 -25.84
N ALA A 194 17.86 -13.69 -25.38
CA ALA A 194 18.78 -12.92 -24.54
C ALA A 194 18.63 -13.34 -23.06
N ASN A 195 19.59 -14.19 -22.66
CA ASN A 195 20.08 -14.46 -21.30
C ASN A 195 19.07 -14.61 -20.16
N GLU A 196 18.71 -15.86 -19.85
CA GLU A 196 18.17 -16.27 -18.54
C GLU A 196 18.99 -15.69 -17.37
N HIS A 197 20.30 -15.51 -17.56
CA HIS A 197 21.19 -14.87 -16.61
C HIS A 197 20.85 -13.37 -16.38
N GLU A 198 20.59 -12.60 -17.43
CA GLU A 198 20.20 -11.18 -17.32
C GLU A 198 18.81 -11.04 -16.69
N GLN A 199 17.90 -11.95 -17.01
CA GLN A 199 16.59 -12.01 -16.37
C GLN A 199 16.68 -12.35 -14.88
N HIS A 200 17.58 -13.28 -14.51
CA HIS A 200 17.86 -13.63 -13.12
C HIS A 200 18.52 -12.46 -12.35
N LEU A 201 19.37 -11.69 -13.02
CA LEU A 201 19.98 -10.49 -12.43
C LEU A 201 18.98 -9.36 -12.22
N ALA A 202 18.13 -9.08 -13.21
CA ALA A 202 17.05 -8.09 -13.07
C ALA A 202 16.04 -8.48 -11.97
N ARG A 203 15.88 -9.79 -11.72
CA ARG A 203 15.08 -10.32 -10.60
C ARG A 203 15.76 -10.06 -9.25
N LEU A 204 17.07 -10.32 -9.14
CA LEU A 204 17.83 -10.05 -7.93
C LEU A 204 17.92 -8.54 -7.63
N GLU A 205 18.00 -7.69 -8.67
CA GLU A 205 17.99 -6.23 -8.49
C GLU A 205 16.64 -5.71 -7.98
N ARG A 206 15.51 -6.21 -8.49
CA ARG A 206 14.17 -5.86 -7.95
C ARG A 206 13.99 -6.24 -6.48
N ILE A 207 14.43 -7.45 -6.08
CA ILE A 207 14.38 -7.87 -4.67
C ILE A 207 15.28 -6.96 -3.82
N ARG A 208 16.45 -6.57 -4.35
CA ARG A 208 17.36 -5.64 -3.67
C ARG A 208 16.77 -4.25 -3.50
N GLU A 209 16.13 -3.69 -4.52
CA GLU A 209 15.47 -2.38 -4.45
C GLU A 209 14.42 -2.36 -3.34
N VAL A 210 13.56 -3.38 -3.29
CA VAL A 210 12.55 -3.51 -2.24
C VAL A 210 13.16 -3.59 -0.84
N TRP A 211 14.33 -4.24 -0.69
CA TRP A 211 14.97 -4.36 0.62
C TRP A 211 15.75 -3.11 1.05
N LEU A 212 16.32 -2.35 0.11
CA LEU A 212 17.10 -1.16 0.44
C LEU A 212 16.24 0.08 0.69
N ASP A 213 15.04 0.13 0.12
CA ASP A 213 14.11 1.27 0.22
C ASP A 213 12.94 1.05 1.21
N ALA A 214 12.95 -0.06 1.98
CA ALA A 214 11.99 -0.35 3.05
C ALA A 214 12.37 0.26 4.41
#